data_AF-A0A843CPJ7-F1
#
_entry.id   AF-A0A843CPJ7-F1
#
_cell.length_a   1.000
_cell.length_b   1.000
_cell.length_c   1.000
_cell.angle_alpha   90.00
_cell.angle_beta   90.00
_cell.angle_gamma   90.00
#
_symmetry.space_group_name_H-M   'P 1'
#
loop_
_entity.id
_entity.type
_entity.pdbx_description
1 polymer ?
#
loop_
_entity_poly.entity_id
_entity_poly.type
_entity_poly.pdbx_seq_one_letter_code
_entity_poly.pdbx_strand_id
1 'polypeptide(L)'
;MNNQEVVLCSLQEASNVEEGMIFVRIADIIIRMLKIPLLAIGIILTVVLPAQHSSGLMKTLDLIIYPDGTTHISQQSPADSQDPELTVKLFGKTIDNFVVQDQDGLLLTYEINGMDAKIQTFGASSVSIDYDSYDLVSKAGKIWTFKIDSPIDYTLVMPEDTVIVGMTNFPDLVETIDNKPHLSLSNGPNEIDYFFGVSGPAQSASESIAKSKILIEQLNNDGIETPLAKAKLDQAVSAFDDKKYADADKLALESEQIAIQEQKTAQNTTNSANNTFDALSKNIVGIATSVAAIGGAITTITLIIKRTKHAVKKTIEPLLDSKETNTEPEGEISANTAQSEQEMREDDKKLVAFLVQNGGQAFEKDLRKKFLLPRTTMWRAVKRLERQGIIDIEKKDFQNLVKLKKRESI
;
A
#
# COMPACT_ATOMS: atom_id res chain seq x y z
N MET A 1 -80.14 26.79 -22.70
CA MET A 1 -78.91 26.00 -22.50
C MET A 1 -77.84 26.67 -23.36
N ASN A 2 -76.75 27.23 -22.86
CA ASN A 2 -76.07 27.07 -21.59
C ASN A 2 -75.28 28.36 -21.24
N ASN A 3 -75.09 28.58 -19.94
CA ASN A 3 -74.02 29.33 -19.26
C ASN A 3 -73.78 30.81 -19.57
N GLN A 4 -73.87 31.65 -18.52
CA GLN A 4 -72.70 32.12 -17.78
C GLN A 4 -73.16 33.03 -16.62
N GLU A 5 -72.72 32.73 -15.40
CA GLU A 5 -72.83 33.61 -14.25
C GLU A 5 -71.59 34.52 -14.17
N VAL A 6 -71.83 35.82 -14.02
CA VAL A 6 -70.87 36.80 -13.54
C VAL A 6 -71.62 37.70 -12.56
N VAL A 7 -71.26 37.69 -11.29
CA VAL A 7 -71.65 38.78 -10.38
C VAL A 7 -70.49 39.07 -9.41
N LEU A 8 -69.93 40.26 -9.60
CA LEU A 8 -69.12 41.01 -8.65
C LEU A 8 -69.97 41.43 -7.44
N CYS A 9 -69.48 41.21 -6.22
CA CYS A 9 -70.00 41.88 -5.03
C CYS A 9 -68.95 42.82 -4.44
N SER A 10 -69.35 44.08 -4.32
CA SER A 10 -68.67 45.17 -3.62
C SER A 10 -69.05 45.23 -2.13
N LEU A 11 -68.10 45.75 -1.36
CA LEU A 11 -68.07 46.22 0.03
C LEU A 11 -69.37 46.38 0.83
N GLN A 12 -69.32 45.98 2.10
CA GLN A 12 -70.00 46.68 3.20
C GLN A 12 -69.22 46.51 4.53
N GLU A 13 -69.10 47.64 5.24
CA GLU A 13 -68.53 47.89 6.57
C GLU A 13 -69.03 46.98 7.71
N ALA A 14 -68.23 46.87 8.79
CA ALA A 14 -68.72 47.11 10.15
C ALA A 14 -67.60 47.11 11.22
N SER A 15 -67.45 48.28 11.87
CA SER A 15 -67.37 48.56 13.31
C SER A 15 -66.32 47.91 14.24
N ASN A 16 -65.54 48.81 14.85
CA ASN A 16 -64.95 48.84 16.19
C ASN A 16 -65.48 47.84 17.24
N VAL A 17 -64.54 47.17 17.92
CA VAL A 17 -64.61 46.85 19.36
C VAL A 17 -63.23 47.10 19.97
N GLU A 18 -63.22 47.86 21.07
CA GLU A 18 -62.07 48.33 21.83
C GLU A 18 -61.37 47.25 22.69
N GLU A 19 -60.12 47.59 23.05
CA GLU A 19 -59.35 47.17 24.22
C GLU A 19 -58.89 45.70 24.37
N GLY A 20 -57.56 45.50 24.29
CA GLY A 20 -56.91 44.38 24.98
C GLY A 20 -55.64 43.83 24.32
N MET A 21 -54.50 44.42 24.67
CA MET A 21 -53.14 43.83 24.64
C MET A 21 -52.50 43.47 23.29
N ILE A 22 -51.46 44.24 22.94
CA ILE A 22 -50.51 43.95 21.87
C ILE A 22 -49.53 42.87 22.34
N PHE A 23 -49.65 41.66 21.78
CA PHE A 23 -48.53 40.73 21.71
C PHE A 23 -48.12 40.58 20.25
N VAL A 24 -47.10 41.34 19.85
CA VAL A 24 -46.37 41.08 18.61
C VAL A 24 -45.79 39.67 18.73
N ARG A 25 -46.20 38.76 17.85
CA ARG A 25 -45.58 37.43 17.67
C ARG A 25 -44.15 37.63 17.15
N ILE A 26 -43.20 37.87 18.05
CA ILE A 26 -41.77 38.00 17.74
C ILE A 26 -41.18 36.64 17.30
N ALA A 27 -41.85 35.53 17.62
CA ALA A 27 -41.40 34.17 17.29
C ALA A 27 -41.27 33.90 15.78
N ASP A 28 -42.17 34.45 14.95
CA ASP A 28 -42.16 34.18 13.50
C ASP A 28 -41.04 34.93 12.76
N ILE A 29 -40.57 36.07 13.31
CA ILE A 29 -39.49 36.87 12.72
C ILE A 29 -38.13 36.22 13.01
N ILE A 30 -37.91 35.73 14.23
CA ILE A 30 -36.64 35.08 14.60
C ILE A 30 -36.41 33.79 13.79
N ILE A 31 -37.46 33.00 13.55
CA ILE A 31 -37.37 31.77 12.76
C ILE A 31 -37.06 32.05 11.28
N ARG A 32 -37.59 33.14 10.71
CA ARG A 32 -37.24 33.56 9.33
C ARG A 32 -35.82 34.14 9.23
N MET A 33 -35.36 34.88 10.23
CA MET A 33 -34.02 35.48 10.22
C MET A 33 -32.88 34.49 10.51
N LEU A 34 -33.17 33.29 11.04
CA LEU A 34 -32.18 32.24 11.29
C LEU A 34 -31.97 31.30 10.07
N LYS A 35 -33.01 31.09 9.25
CA LYS A 35 -32.94 30.17 8.09
C LYS A 35 -32.17 30.76 6.90
N ILE A 36 -32.26 32.07 6.67
CA ILE A 36 -31.60 32.75 5.55
C ILE A 36 -30.06 32.72 5.66
N PRO A 37 -29.43 33.01 6.82
CA PRO A 37 -27.98 32.88 6.95
C PRO A 37 -27.51 31.42 6.95
N LEU A 38 -28.30 30.46 7.46
CA LEU A 38 -27.93 29.04 7.43
C LEU A 38 -27.89 28.46 6.01
N LEU A 39 -28.82 28.89 5.15
CA LEU A 39 -28.87 28.49 3.74
C LEU A 39 -27.73 29.17 2.95
N ALA A 40 -27.39 30.42 3.28
CA ALA A 40 -26.27 31.13 2.67
C ALA A 40 -24.89 30.53 3.06
N ILE A 41 -24.70 30.11 4.31
CA ILE A 41 -23.49 29.41 4.77
C ILE A 41 -23.38 28.03 4.10
N GLY A 42 -24.50 27.34 3.90
CA GLY A 42 -24.55 26.07 3.17
C GLY A 42 -24.14 26.19 1.69
N ILE A 43 -24.45 27.30 1.04
CA ILE A 43 -24.07 27.55 -0.37
C ILE A 43 -22.61 28.02 -0.50
N ILE A 44 -22.05 28.69 0.50
CA ILE A 44 -20.64 29.13 0.46
C ILE A 44 -19.67 27.97 0.77
N LEU A 45 -20.09 26.95 1.52
CA LEU A 45 -19.25 25.79 1.86
C LEU A 45 -19.08 24.78 0.71
N THR A 46 -19.87 24.86 -0.36
CA THR A 46 -19.78 23.93 -1.50
C THR A 46 -18.80 24.37 -2.60
N VAL A 47 -18.21 25.57 -2.53
CA VAL A 47 -17.44 26.16 -3.64
C VAL A 47 -15.91 26.08 -3.47
N VAL A 48 -15.38 25.50 -2.39
CA VAL A 48 -13.92 25.37 -2.22
C VAL A 48 -13.51 23.92 -1.97
N LEU A 49 -13.80 23.06 -2.94
CA LEU A 49 -12.90 21.96 -3.23
C LEU A 49 -12.10 22.41 -4.46
N PRO A 50 -10.80 22.74 -4.34
CA PRO A 50 -9.96 22.68 -5.52
C PRO A 50 -9.97 21.20 -5.91
N ALA A 51 -10.77 20.87 -6.93
CA ALA A 51 -10.45 19.72 -7.74
C ALA A 51 -9.07 20.03 -8.30
N GLN A 52 -8.04 19.57 -7.59
CA GLN A 52 -6.71 19.43 -8.15
C GLN A 52 -6.85 18.33 -9.20
N HIS A 53 -7.48 18.68 -10.33
CA HIS A 53 -7.11 18.08 -11.58
C HIS A 53 -5.68 18.55 -11.76
N SER A 54 -4.74 17.72 -11.32
CA SER A 54 -3.39 17.76 -11.84
C SER A 54 -3.55 17.58 -13.34
N SER A 55 -3.71 18.68 -14.07
CA SER A 55 -3.33 18.78 -15.46
C SER A 55 -1.80 18.74 -15.49
N GLY A 56 -1.22 17.67 -14.93
CA GLY A 56 0.03 17.17 -15.45
C GLY A 56 -0.27 16.89 -16.90
N LEU A 57 0.59 17.41 -17.77
CA LEU A 57 0.59 17.11 -19.19
C LEU A 57 0.21 15.63 -19.35
N MET A 58 -1.03 15.31 -19.77
CA MET A 58 -1.47 13.92 -19.91
C MET A 58 -0.64 13.35 -21.02
N LYS A 59 0.49 12.75 -20.66
CA LYS A 59 1.25 11.94 -21.59
C LYS A 59 0.35 10.79 -21.96
N THR A 60 0.19 10.59 -23.24
CA THR A 60 -0.73 9.60 -23.81
C THR A 60 -0.20 8.18 -23.67
N LEU A 61 0.95 7.99 -23.02
CA LEU A 61 1.59 6.71 -22.80
C LEU A 61 2.37 6.71 -21.48
N ASP A 62 1.93 5.88 -20.56
CA ASP A 62 2.59 5.61 -19.29
C ASP A 62 2.94 4.12 -19.20
N LEU A 63 4.17 3.83 -18.78
CA LEU A 63 4.67 2.48 -18.59
C LEU A 63 5.12 2.28 -17.15
N ILE A 64 4.70 1.19 -16.54
CA ILE A 64 5.11 0.80 -15.19
C ILE A 64 5.76 -0.56 -15.26
N ILE A 65 7.06 -0.61 -14.97
CA ILE A 65 7.79 -1.88 -14.87
C ILE A 65 7.63 -2.41 -13.44
N TYR A 66 7.24 -3.68 -13.32
CA TYR A 66 7.14 -4.38 -12.05
C TYR A 66 8.43 -5.16 -11.71
N PRO A 67 8.65 -5.51 -10.43
CA PRO A 67 9.81 -6.27 -9.99
C PRO A 67 9.98 -7.65 -10.65
N ASP A 68 8.90 -8.22 -11.16
CA ASP A 68 8.90 -9.48 -11.91
C ASP A 68 9.23 -9.30 -13.39
N GLY A 69 9.48 -8.07 -13.86
CA GLY A 69 9.78 -7.72 -15.25
C GLY A 69 8.55 -7.61 -16.15
N THR A 70 7.34 -7.77 -15.60
CA THR A 70 6.10 -7.44 -16.31
C THR A 70 5.99 -5.93 -16.44
N THR A 71 5.55 -5.44 -17.60
CA THR A 71 5.34 -4.02 -17.83
C THR A 71 3.86 -3.78 -18.03
N HIS A 72 3.27 -2.92 -17.21
CA HIS A 72 1.93 -2.38 -17.45
C HIS A 72 2.05 -1.20 -18.41
N ILE A 73 1.18 -1.18 -19.41
CA ILE A 73 1.11 -0.13 -20.40
C ILE A 73 -0.28 0.49 -20.34
N SER A 74 -0.32 1.80 -20.07
CA SER A 74 -1.52 2.61 -20.14
C SER A 74 -1.36 3.61 -21.28
N GLN A 75 -2.25 3.54 -22.28
CA GLN A 75 -2.19 4.37 -23.47
C GLN A 75 -3.54 5.02 -23.73
N GLN A 76 -3.53 6.32 -24.04
CA GLN A 76 -4.69 7.05 -24.52
C GLN A 76 -4.54 7.38 -26.00
N SER A 77 -5.49 6.91 -26.82
CA SER A 77 -5.52 7.19 -28.25
C SER A 77 -6.74 8.04 -28.61
N PRO A 78 -6.58 9.11 -29.42
CA PRO A 78 -7.73 9.78 -30.01
C PRO A 78 -8.45 8.83 -30.99
N ALA A 79 -9.77 8.95 -31.05
CA ALA A 79 -10.63 8.22 -31.98
C ALA A 79 -11.48 9.20 -32.80
N ASP A 80 -11.75 8.86 -34.06
CA ASP A 80 -12.64 9.65 -34.91
C ASP A 80 -14.10 9.23 -34.65
N SER A 81 -14.95 10.17 -34.23
CA SER A 81 -16.37 9.89 -34.00
C SER A 81 -17.15 9.48 -35.26
N GLN A 82 -16.59 9.70 -36.46
CA GLN A 82 -17.18 9.25 -37.72
C GLN A 82 -16.75 7.83 -38.11
N ASP A 83 -15.69 7.30 -37.50
CA ASP A 83 -15.18 5.96 -37.74
C ASP A 83 -15.57 5.03 -36.57
N PRO A 84 -16.40 4.00 -36.81
CA PRO A 84 -16.76 3.05 -35.77
C PRO A 84 -15.61 2.12 -35.35
N GLU A 85 -14.48 2.12 -36.06
CA GLU A 85 -13.34 1.25 -35.78
C GLU A 85 -12.04 2.05 -35.63
N LEU A 86 -11.22 1.70 -34.64
CA LEU A 86 -9.89 2.25 -34.42
C LEU A 86 -8.86 1.13 -34.43
N THR A 87 -7.77 1.30 -35.17
CA THR A 87 -6.63 0.37 -35.14
C THR A 87 -5.46 1.01 -34.39
N VAL A 88 -5.01 0.37 -33.32
CA VAL A 88 -3.89 0.85 -32.48
C VAL A 88 -2.77 -0.18 -32.46
N LYS A 89 -1.53 0.32 -32.52
CA LYS A 89 -0.33 -0.50 -32.40
C LYS A 89 0.04 -0.66 -30.93
N LEU A 90 0.13 -1.91 -30.49
CA LEU A 90 0.53 -2.32 -29.14
C LEU A 90 2.05 -2.51 -29.03
N PHE A 91 2.54 -2.48 -27.79
CA PHE A 91 3.92 -2.71 -27.43
C PHE A 91 4.10 -4.13 -26.88
N GLY A 92 4.98 -4.91 -27.52
CA GLY A 92 5.19 -6.32 -27.18
C GLY A 92 4.31 -7.28 -27.98
N LYS A 93 4.62 -8.57 -27.92
CA LYS A 93 3.92 -9.65 -28.65
C LYS A 93 2.98 -10.43 -27.74
N THR A 94 3.35 -10.60 -26.48
CA THR A 94 2.50 -11.19 -25.43
C THR A 94 1.69 -10.07 -24.79
N ILE A 95 0.37 -10.11 -24.98
CA ILE A 95 -0.58 -9.18 -24.39
C ILE A 95 -1.43 -9.96 -23.39
N ASP A 96 -1.47 -9.48 -22.15
CA ASP A 96 -2.29 -10.02 -21.07
C ASP A 96 -3.12 -8.91 -20.42
N ASN A 97 -4.21 -9.27 -19.74
CA ASN A 97 -5.11 -8.32 -19.07
C ASN A 97 -5.57 -7.12 -19.93
N PHE A 98 -5.78 -7.31 -21.24
CA PHE A 98 -6.18 -6.23 -22.14
C PHE A 98 -7.58 -5.71 -21.81
N VAL A 99 -7.65 -4.43 -21.47
CA VAL A 99 -8.85 -3.67 -21.18
C VAL A 99 -8.86 -2.42 -22.05
N VAL A 100 -10.02 -2.13 -22.63
CA VAL A 100 -10.22 -0.94 -23.45
C VAL A 100 -11.52 -0.26 -23.06
N GLN A 101 -11.45 1.06 -22.88
CA GLN A 101 -12.55 1.89 -22.39
C GLN A 101 -12.70 3.15 -23.25
N ASP A 102 -13.92 3.65 -23.40
CA ASP A 102 -14.17 4.97 -23.98
C ASP A 102 -13.99 6.11 -22.96
N GLN A 103 -14.27 7.35 -23.39
CA GLN A 103 -14.21 8.54 -22.53
C GLN A 103 -15.19 8.50 -21.33
N ASP A 104 -16.23 7.68 -21.41
CA ASP A 104 -17.27 7.55 -20.39
C ASP A 104 -17.05 6.32 -19.48
N GLY A 105 -15.97 5.56 -19.72
CA GLY A 105 -15.60 4.35 -18.97
C GLY A 105 -16.33 3.08 -19.43
N LEU A 106 -16.98 3.10 -20.59
CA LEU A 106 -17.63 1.92 -21.17
C LEU A 106 -16.60 0.99 -21.80
N LEU A 107 -16.68 -0.30 -21.48
CA LEU A 107 -15.83 -1.32 -22.09
C LEU A 107 -16.14 -1.50 -23.57
N LEU A 108 -15.12 -1.34 -24.41
CA LEU A 108 -15.23 -1.50 -25.85
C LEU A 108 -14.88 -2.93 -26.29
N THR A 109 -15.44 -3.35 -27.41
CA THR A 109 -15.12 -4.65 -28.03
C THR A 109 -13.84 -4.52 -28.84
N TYR A 110 -12.98 -5.54 -28.78
CA TYR A 110 -11.70 -5.54 -29.47
C TYR A 110 -11.34 -6.90 -30.07
N GLU A 111 -10.46 -6.87 -31.06
CA GLU A 111 -9.80 -8.02 -31.67
C GLU A 111 -8.30 -7.75 -31.76
N ILE A 112 -7.47 -8.65 -31.21
CA ILE A 112 -6.00 -8.50 -31.19
C ILE A 112 -5.41 -9.39 -32.27
N ASN A 113 -4.61 -8.81 -33.17
CA ASN A 113 -3.92 -9.52 -34.23
C ASN A 113 -2.42 -9.23 -34.16
N GLY A 114 -1.71 -10.04 -33.37
CA GLY A 114 -0.28 -9.83 -33.12
C GLY A 114 -0.04 -8.56 -32.30
N MET A 115 0.57 -7.55 -32.92
CA MET A 115 0.85 -6.26 -32.30
C MET A 115 -0.20 -5.19 -32.63
N ASP A 116 -1.20 -5.50 -33.45
CA ASP A 116 -2.25 -4.55 -33.81
C ASP A 116 -3.55 -4.91 -33.08
N ALA A 117 -4.18 -3.95 -32.44
CA ALA A 117 -5.50 -4.08 -31.81
C ALA A 117 -6.54 -3.31 -32.62
N LYS A 118 -7.58 -4.03 -33.06
CA LYS A 118 -8.75 -3.45 -33.71
C LYS A 118 -9.85 -3.28 -32.69
N ILE A 119 -10.25 -2.04 -32.43
CA ILE A 119 -11.20 -1.66 -31.38
C ILE A 119 -12.45 -1.08 -32.04
N GLN A 120 -13.63 -1.53 -31.60
CA GLN A 120 -14.90 -0.99 -32.05
C GLN A 120 -15.30 0.18 -31.14
N THR A 121 -15.10 1.41 -31.60
CA THR A 121 -15.28 2.65 -30.83
C THR A 121 -16.70 3.18 -30.88
N PHE A 122 -17.51 2.77 -31.87
CA PHE A 122 -18.91 3.21 -32.06
C PHE A 122 -19.13 4.73 -31.95
N GLY A 123 -18.12 5.53 -32.36
CA GLY A 123 -18.18 6.99 -32.34
C GLY A 123 -17.57 7.67 -31.11
N ALA A 124 -16.87 6.94 -30.24
CA ALA A 124 -16.08 7.52 -29.14
C ALA A 124 -15.02 8.51 -29.65
N SER A 125 -14.70 9.54 -28.86
CA SER A 125 -13.72 10.59 -29.22
C SER A 125 -12.31 10.28 -28.69
N SER A 126 -12.22 9.46 -27.65
CA SER A 126 -10.95 8.98 -27.12
C SER A 126 -11.11 7.60 -26.51
N VAL A 127 -10.06 6.80 -26.60
CA VAL A 127 -10.02 5.43 -26.10
C VAL A 127 -8.84 5.29 -25.13
N SER A 128 -9.09 4.75 -23.95
CA SER A 128 -8.07 4.30 -23.00
C SER A 128 -7.81 2.82 -23.18
N ILE A 129 -6.54 2.44 -23.26
CA ILE A 129 -6.08 1.08 -23.51
C ILE A 129 -5.09 0.72 -22.41
N ASP A 130 -5.40 -0.32 -21.66
CA ASP A 130 -4.61 -0.77 -20.51
C ASP A 130 -4.34 -2.27 -20.66
N TYR A 131 -3.08 -2.68 -20.57
CA TYR A 131 -2.68 -4.08 -20.70
C TYR A 131 -1.31 -4.34 -20.08
N ASP A 132 -0.98 -5.61 -19.90
CA ASP A 132 0.32 -6.05 -19.41
C ASP A 132 1.10 -6.77 -20.52
N SER A 133 2.41 -6.54 -20.58
CA SER A 133 3.32 -7.25 -21.48
C SER A 133 4.58 -7.73 -20.76
N TYR A 134 5.07 -8.91 -21.16
CA TYR A 134 6.27 -9.53 -20.62
C TYR A 134 7.50 -9.39 -21.53
N ASP A 135 7.32 -8.83 -22.73
CA ASP A 135 8.35 -8.86 -23.78
C ASP A 135 9.29 -7.65 -23.77
N LEU A 136 8.91 -6.57 -23.08
CA LEU A 136 9.66 -5.31 -23.10
C LEU A 136 10.94 -5.35 -22.23
N VAL A 137 11.06 -6.35 -21.36
CA VAL A 137 12.18 -6.49 -20.43
C VAL A 137 12.91 -7.81 -20.67
N SER A 138 14.17 -7.71 -21.09
CA SER A 138 15.08 -8.84 -21.20
C SER A 138 15.86 -9.05 -19.91
N LYS A 139 15.79 -10.25 -19.34
CA LYS A 139 16.43 -10.60 -18.06
C LYS A 139 17.74 -11.35 -18.33
N ALA A 140 18.86 -10.65 -18.38
CA ALA A 140 20.18 -11.23 -18.65
C ALA A 140 21.07 -11.22 -17.40
N GLY A 141 20.90 -12.23 -16.53
CA GLY A 141 21.68 -12.33 -15.29
C GLY A 141 21.27 -11.26 -14.28
N LYS A 142 22.24 -10.43 -13.82
CA LYS A 142 21.98 -9.35 -12.85
C LYS A 142 21.47 -8.07 -13.48
N ILE A 143 21.78 -7.83 -14.76
CA ILE A 143 21.38 -6.62 -15.49
C ILE A 143 20.17 -6.97 -16.34
N TRP A 144 19.12 -6.18 -16.22
CA TRP A 144 17.90 -6.30 -16.99
C TRP A 144 17.83 -5.11 -17.94
N THR A 145 17.39 -5.38 -19.15
CA THR A 145 17.35 -4.40 -20.23
C THR A 145 15.90 -4.17 -20.63
N PHE A 146 15.41 -2.96 -20.41
CA PHE A 146 14.13 -2.51 -20.93
C PHE A 146 14.34 -1.90 -22.32
N LYS A 147 13.55 -2.32 -23.30
CA LYS A 147 13.64 -1.82 -24.68
C LYS A 147 12.27 -1.52 -25.25
N ILE A 148 12.10 -0.31 -25.77
CA ILE A 148 10.87 0.14 -26.42
C ILE A 148 11.20 1.07 -27.59
N ASP A 149 10.35 1.04 -28.62
CA ASP A 149 10.36 2.01 -29.73
C ASP A 149 8.99 2.69 -29.77
N SER A 150 8.91 3.87 -29.16
CA SER A 150 7.65 4.61 -29.02
C SER A 150 7.58 5.76 -30.02
N PRO A 151 6.46 5.96 -30.75
CA PRO A 151 6.29 7.11 -31.64
C PRO A 151 5.99 8.43 -30.89
N ILE A 152 5.71 8.35 -29.59
CA ILE A 152 5.31 9.46 -28.73
C ILE A 152 6.16 9.50 -27.46
N ASP A 153 6.23 10.67 -26.83
CA ASP A 153 6.88 10.85 -25.54
C ASP A 153 6.09 10.09 -24.46
N TYR A 154 6.79 9.55 -23.47
CA TYR A 154 6.18 8.68 -22.46
C TYR A 154 6.78 8.88 -21.08
N THR A 155 6.09 8.33 -20.07
CA THR A 155 6.63 8.20 -18.72
C THR A 155 6.96 6.74 -18.45
N LEU A 156 8.13 6.50 -17.87
CA LEU A 156 8.53 5.19 -17.39
C LEU A 156 8.70 5.23 -15.87
N VAL A 157 7.91 4.41 -15.18
CA VAL A 157 8.02 4.17 -13.74
C VAL A 157 8.77 2.87 -13.53
N MET A 158 9.92 2.94 -12.89
CA MET A 158 10.70 1.77 -12.55
C MET A 158 10.31 1.20 -11.17
N PRO A 159 10.59 -0.09 -10.92
CA PRO A 159 10.44 -0.68 -9.60
C PRO A 159 11.25 0.06 -8.53
N GLU A 160 10.87 -0.16 -7.27
CA GLU A 160 11.69 0.25 -6.13
C GLU A 160 13.06 -0.43 -6.15
N ASP A 161 14.05 0.23 -5.52
CA ASP A 161 15.42 -0.28 -5.37
C ASP A 161 16.07 -0.65 -6.73
N THR A 162 15.81 0.15 -7.75
CA THR A 162 16.45 -0.01 -9.06
C THR A 162 17.57 1.00 -9.26
N VAL A 163 18.69 0.51 -9.78
CA VAL A 163 19.84 1.34 -10.17
C VAL A 163 19.99 1.27 -11.67
N ILE A 164 19.93 2.43 -12.33
CA ILE A 164 20.11 2.56 -13.78
C ILE A 164 21.62 2.63 -14.07
N VAL A 165 22.11 1.70 -14.89
CA VAL A 165 23.53 1.57 -15.25
C VAL A 165 23.81 2.20 -16.60
N GLY A 166 22.87 2.07 -17.53
CA GLY A 166 23.02 2.54 -18.91
C GLY A 166 21.69 2.94 -19.50
N MET A 167 21.73 3.91 -20.41
CA MET A 167 20.58 4.36 -21.19
C MET A 167 21.07 4.82 -22.56
N THR A 168 20.28 4.55 -23.61
CA THR A 168 20.60 5.00 -24.97
C THR A 168 20.35 6.50 -25.12
N ASN A 169 19.21 6.98 -24.63
CA ASN A 169 18.86 8.40 -24.62
C ASN A 169 18.65 8.86 -23.18
N PHE A 170 19.01 10.11 -22.92
CA PHE A 170 18.80 10.72 -21.61
C PHE A 170 17.35 11.19 -21.46
N PRO A 171 16.72 10.94 -20.30
CA PRO A 171 15.38 11.44 -20.01
C PRO A 171 15.35 12.96 -19.90
N ASP A 172 14.24 13.55 -20.32
CA ASP A 172 13.94 14.98 -20.18
C ASP A 172 13.78 15.40 -18.71
N LEU A 173 13.30 14.47 -17.88
CA LEU A 173 13.06 14.66 -16.46
C LEU A 173 13.27 13.34 -15.72
N VAL A 174 13.95 13.42 -14.58
CA VAL A 174 14.13 12.31 -13.63
C VAL A 174 13.62 12.76 -12.29
N GLU A 175 12.61 12.06 -11.78
CA GLU A 175 12.07 12.27 -10.45
C GLU A 175 12.10 10.95 -9.68
N THR A 176 12.06 11.04 -8.35
CA THR A 176 11.91 9.87 -7.49
C THR A 176 10.74 10.13 -6.57
N ILE A 177 9.65 9.40 -6.80
CA ILE A 177 8.40 9.51 -6.05
C ILE A 177 8.19 8.16 -5.37
N ASP A 178 7.95 8.15 -4.07
CA ASP A 178 7.73 6.93 -3.28
C ASP A 178 8.81 5.85 -3.48
N ASN A 179 10.08 6.26 -3.54
CA ASN A 179 11.23 5.37 -3.77
C ASN A 179 11.25 4.67 -5.15
N LYS A 180 10.46 5.16 -6.11
CA LYS A 180 10.42 4.68 -7.49
C LYS A 180 10.98 5.74 -8.42
N PRO A 181 11.90 5.39 -9.35
CA PRO A 181 12.34 6.30 -10.39
C PRO A 181 11.23 6.54 -11.41
N HIS A 182 10.87 7.80 -11.63
CA HIS A 182 9.97 8.27 -12.69
C HIS A 182 10.82 8.97 -13.74
N LEU A 183 10.83 8.44 -14.96
CA LEU A 183 11.61 8.95 -16.09
C LEU A 183 10.66 9.49 -17.16
N SER A 184 10.88 10.72 -17.60
CA SER A 184 10.26 11.28 -18.80
C SER A 184 11.17 11.05 -19.98
N LEU A 185 10.73 10.30 -20.99
CA LEU A 185 11.54 9.99 -22.17
C LEU A 185 10.84 10.50 -23.42
N SER A 186 11.63 11.05 -24.34
CA SER A 186 11.14 11.48 -25.65
C SER A 186 10.90 10.27 -26.57
N ASN A 187 10.16 10.51 -27.65
CA ASN A 187 9.90 9.50 -28.68
C ASN A 187 11.18 8.90 -29.30
N GLY A 188 11.02 7.71 -29.88
CA GLY A 188 12.05 6.93 -30.55
C GLY A 188 12.44 5.64 -29.83
N PRO A 189 13.49 4.97 -30.33
CA PRO A 189 14.01 3.76 -29.72
C PRO A 189 14.82 4.09 -28.47
N ASN A 190 14.39 3.54 -27.34
CA ASN A 190 15.04 3.70 -26.05
C ASN A 190 15.37 2.32 -25.47
N GLU A 191 16.59 2.22 -24.94
CA GLU A 191 17.07 1.04 -24.24
C GLU A 191 17.67 1.50 -22.91
N ILE A 192 17.25 0.86 -21.82
CA ILE A 192 17.66 1.19 -20.47
C ILE A 192 18.08 -0.08 -19.73
N ASP A 193 19.32 -0.08 -19.28
CA ASP A 193 19.92 -1.15 -18.50
C ASP A 193 19.87 -0.79 -17.01
N TYR A 194 19.28 -1.68 -16.23
CA TYR A 194 19.11 -1.51 -14.80
C TYR A 194 19.33 -2.82 -14.05
N PHE A 195 19.54 -2.75 -12.75
CA PHE A 195 19.51 -3.92 -11.88
C PHE A 195 18.80 -3.58 -10.57
N PHE A 196 18.28 -4.61 -9.90
CA PHE A 196 17.77 -4.48 -8.54
C PHE A 196 18.93 -4.42 -7.58
N GLY A 197 19.10 -3.27 -6.96
CA GLY A 197 20.07 -3.06 -5.91
C GLY A 197 19.53 -1.98 -5.01
N VAL A 198 19.46 -2.28 -3.71
CA VAL A 198 19.48 -1.21 -2.72
C VAL A 198 20.66 -0.33 -3.11
N SER A 199 20.37 0.96 -3.32
CA SER A 199 21.43 1.93 -3.57
C SER A 199 22.53 1.64 -2.56
N GLY A 200 23.76 1.36 -3.02
CA GLY A 200 24.72 0.47 -2.34
C GLY A 200 24.89 0.78 -0.84
N PRO A 201 25.42 -0.13 0.00
CA PRO A 201 25.21 -0.14 1.46
C PRO A 201 25.23 1.22 2.19
N ALA A 202 26.09 2.15 1.77
CA ALA A 202 26.12 3.52 2.25
C ALA A 202 24.84 4.33 1.96
N GLN A 203 24.30 4.29 0.75
CA GLN A 203 23.08 5.03 0.42
C GLN A 203 21.86 4.44 1.15
N SER A 204 21.69 3.11 1.15
CA SER A 204 20.66 2.43 1.96
C SER A 204 20.71 2.87 3.44
N ALA A 205 21.89 2.81 4.06
CA ALA A 205 22.05 3.22 5.46
C ALA A 205 21.70 4.70 5.67
N SER A 206 22.07 5.58 4.73
CA SER A 206 21.75 7.01 4.81
C SER A 206 20.26 7.28 4.73
N GLU A 207 19.53 6.54 3.89
CA GLU A 207 18.08 6.65 3.73
C GLU A 207 17.36 6.13 4.97
N SER A 208 17.76 4.98 5.50
CA SER A 208 17.22 4.43 6.75
C SER A 208 17.44 5.39 7.93
N ILE A 209 18.63 6.00 8.03
CA ILE A 209 18.93 7.03 9.03
C ILE A 209 18.04 8.26 8.84
N ALA A 210 17.86 8.73 7.60
CA ALA A 210 17.03 9.89 7.29
C ALA A 210 15.54 9.63 7.64
N LYS A 211 15.01 8.48 7.23
CA LYS A 211 13.63 8.04 7.56
C LYS A 211 13.42 7.97 9.07
N SER A 212 14.34 7.32 9.80
CA SER A 212 14.27 7.20 11.26
C SER A 212 14.33 8.57 11.95
N LYS A 213 15.19 9.47 11.49
CA LYS A 213 15.30 10.84 12.01
C LYS A 213 14.01 11.64 11.81
N ILE A 214 13.43 11.61 10.60
CA ILE A 214 12.17 12.28 10.29
C ILE A 214 11.06 11.77 11.20
N LEU A 215 10.96 10.44 11.38
CA LEU A 215 9.94 9.83 12.23
C LEU A 215 10.08 10.27 13.70
N ILE A 216 11.30 10.26 14.25
CA ILE A 216 11.56 10.71 15.63
C ILE A 216 11.24 12.20 15.80
N GLU A 217 11.56 13.04 14.82
CA GLU A 217 11.22 14.46 14.85
C GLU A 217 9.71 14.70 14.84
N GLN A 218 8.97 13.96 14.00
CA GLN A 218 7.50 13.98 13.98
C GLN A 218 6.92 13.57 15.34
N LEU A 219 7.40 12.47 15.93
CA LEU A 219 6.90 12.00 17.23
C LEU A 219 7.18 12.98 18.38
N ASN A 220 8.35 13.62 18.37
CA ASN A 220 8.68 14.65 19.36
C ASN A 220 7.77 15.89 19.20
N ASN A 221 7.45 16.28 17.96
CA ASN A 221 6.50 17.36 17.67
C ASN A 221 5.08 17.01 18.14
N ASP A 222 4.70 15.73 18.08
CA ASP A 222 3.44 15.20 18.62
C ASP A 222 3.44 15.06 20.16
N GLY A 223 4.52 15.45 20.84
CA GLY A 223 4.67 15.39 22.29
C GLY A 223 4.99 14.01 22.84
N ILE A 224 5.40 13.06 21.98
CA ILE A 224 5.81 11.70 22.36
C ILE A 224 7.33 11.67 22.46
N GLU A 225 7.86 11.60 23.68
CA GLU A 225 9.30 11.42 23.89
C GLU A 225 9.74 10.01 23.48
N THR A 226 10.79 9.94 22.65
CA THR A 226 11.32 8.68 22.08
C THR A 226 12.78 8.43 22.50
N PRO A 227 13.07 8.25 23.80
CA PRO A 227 14.44 8.16 24.30
C PRO A 227 15.20 6.92 23.81
N LEU A 228 14.51 5.77 23.65
CA LEU A 228 15.18 4.54 23.21
C LEU A 228 15.44 4.56 21.71
N ALA A 229 14.50 5.08 20.91
CA ALA A 229 14.69 5.24 19.48
C ALA A 229 15.83 6.21 19.18
N LYS A 230 15.87 7.36 19.86
CA LYS A 230 16.95 8.35 19.69
C LYS A 230 18.33 7.76 20.00
N ALA A 231 18.46 7.00 21.09
CA ALA A 231 19.74 6.37 21.44
C ALA A 231 20.21 5.36 20.36
N LYS A 232 19.26 4.68 19.69
CA LYS A 232 19.55 3.75 18.60
C LYS A 232 19.88 4.46 17.30
N LEU A 233 19.23 5.59 17.01
CA LEU A 233 19.60 6.46 15.90
C LEU A 233 21.04 6.98 16.06
N ASP A 234 21.43 7.40 17.26
CA ASP A 234 22.80 7.88 17.53
C ASP A 234 23.84 6.75 17.29
N GLN A 235 23.50 5.51 17.64
CA GLN A 235 24.34 4.34 17.31
C GLN A 235 24.44 4.11 15.80
N ALA A 236 23.34 4.28 15.06
CA ALA A 236 23.32 4.14 13.61
C ALA A 236 24.20 5.20 12.92
N VAL A 237 24.11 6.47 13.35
CA VAL A 237 24.93 7.56 12.84
C VAL A 237 26.41 7.32 13.13
N SER A 238 26.75 6.87 14.33
CA SER A 238 28.15 6.52 14.66
C SER A 238 28.68 5.35 13.82
N ALA A 239 27.87 4.32 13.56
CA ALA A 239 28.26 3.22 12.70
C ALA A 239 28.43 3.65 11.23
N PHE A 240 27.64 4.63 10.79
CA PHE A 240 27.74 5.22 9.47
C PHE A 240 29.06 6.00 9.29
N ASP A 241 29.41 6.83 10.27
CA ASP A 241 30.68 7.58 10.29
C ASP A 241 31.90 6.64 10.31
N ASP A 242 31.78 5.49 10.98
CA ASP A 242 32.76 4.40 11.02
C ASP A 242 32.86 3.61 9.69
N LYS A 243 32.08 3.98 8.66
CA LYS A 243 31.94 3.27 7.37
C LYS A 243 31.43 1.84 7.48
N LYS A 244 30.77 1.49 8.60
CA LYS A 244 30.10 0.19 8.82
C LYS A 244 28.66 0.27 8.36
N TYR A 245 28.47 0.44 7.05
CA TYR A 245 27.16 0.78 6.49
C TYR A 245 26.08 -0.29 6.73
N ALA A 246 26.43 -1.57 6.71
CA ALA A 246 25.47 -2.65 7.00
C ALA A 246 24.98 -2.64 8.46
N ASP A 247 25.88 -2.36 9.41
CA ASP A 247 25.51 -2.23 10.83
C ASP A 247 24.68 -0.96 11.06
N ALA A 248 25.04 0.14 10.39
CA ALA A 248 24.33 1.41 10.45
C ALA A 248 22.89 1.27 9.95
N ASP A 249 22.68 0.60 8.81
CA ASP A 249 21.35 0.35 8.24
C ASP A 249 20.48 -0.48 9.20
N LYS A 250 21.03 -1.56 9.75
CA LYS A 250 20.32 -2.38 10.74
C LYS A 250 19.95 -1.59 11.99
N LEU A 251 20.86 -0.78 12.53
CA LEU A 251 20.61 0.05 13.72
C LEU A 251 19.56 1.13 13.44
N ALA A 252 19.54 1.71 12.24
CA ALA A 252 18.54 2.68 11.83
C ALA A 252 17.13 2.06 11.71
N LEU A 253 17.04 0.85 11.14
CA LEU A 253 15.79 0.08 11.10
C LEU A 253 15.31 -0.29 12.51
N GLU A 254 16.23 -0.71 13.40
CA GLU A 254 15.90 -0.96 14.82
C GLU A 254 15.36 0.30 15.51
N SER A 255 15.98 1.46 15.26
CA SER A 255 15.53 2.75 15.79
C SER A 255 14.11 3.09 15.34
N GLU A 256 13.80 2.92 14.06
CA GLU A 256 12.45 3.13 13.51
C GLU A 256 11.41 2.22 14.17
N GLN A 257 11.71 0.93 14.33
CA GLN A 257 10.80 0.00 14.99
C GLN A 257 10.56 0.37 16.46
N ILE A 258 11.59 0.79 17.19
CA ILE A 258 11.46 1.23 18.59
C ILE A 258 10.60 2.50 18.68
N ALA A 259 10.79 3.46 17.78
CA ALA A 259 9.96 4.67 17.72
C ALA A 259 8.47 4.34 17.57
N ILE A 260 8.14 3.39 16.69
CA ILE A 260 6.76 2.90 16.50
C ILE A 260 6.22 2.22 17.78
N GLN A 261 7.05 1.50 18.53
CA GLN A 261 6.63 0.88 19.81
C GLN A 261 6.42 1.93 20.91
N GLU A 262 7.28 2.93 21.00
CA GLU A 262 7.15 4.04 21.96
C GLU A 262 5.86 4.84 21.66
N GLN A 263 5.57 5.11 20.38
CA GLN A 263 4.31 5.74 19.95
C GLN A 263 3.07 4.93 20.38
N LYS A 264 3.05 3.61 20.13
CA LYS A 264 1.93 2.74 20.53
C LYS A 264 1.73 2.71 22.05
N THR A 265 2.83 2.77 22.81
CA THR A 265 2.80 2.79 24.28
C THR A 265 2.23 4.10 24.82
N ALA A 266 2.59 5.23 24.21
CA ALA A 266 2.04 6.54 24.54
C ALA A 266 0.53 6.61 24.26
N GLN A 267 0.07 6.09 23.11
CA GLN A 267 -1.37 6.05 22.76
C GLN A 267 -2.21 5.18 23.71
N ASN A 268 -1.66 4.07 24.22
CA ASN A 268 -2.35 3.22 25.19
C ASN A 268 -2.52 3.88 26.57
N THR A 269 -1.63 4.81 26.93
CA THR A 269 -1.69 5.53 28.21
C THR A 269 -2.76 6.63 28.18
N THR A 270 -2.98 7.28 27.02
CA THR A 270 -4.05 8.26 26.82
C THR A 270 -5.45 7.64 26.90
N ASN A 271 -5.63 6.39 26.44
CA ASN A 271 -6.90 5.67 26.55
C ASN A 271 -7.21 5.15 27.97
N SER A 272 -6.20 5.02 28.84
CA SER A 272 -6.40 4.62 30.24
C SER A 272 -6.66 5.80 31.19
N ALA A 273 -6.25 7.01 30.83
CA ALA A 273 -6.43 8.22 31.64
C ALA A 273 -7.85 8.83 31.56
N ASN A 274 -8.63 8.49 30.53
CA ASN A 274 -10.02 8.98 30.38
C ASN A 274 -11.00 8.31 31.36
N ASN A 275 -10.61 7.24 32.05
CA ASN A 275 -11.46 6.54 33.02
C ASN A 275 -11.19 6.90 34.48
N THR A 276 -10.19 7.75 34.77
CA THR A 276 -9.81 8.09 36.16
C THR A 276 -10.14 9.53 36.55
N PHE A 277 -10.38 10.43 35.60
CA PHE A 277 -10.83 11.80 35.90
C PHE A 277 -12.35 11.96 36.02
N ASP A 278 -13.16 11.04 35.48
CA ASP A 278 -14.63 11.03 35.68
C ASP A 278 -15.03 10.52 37.08
N ALA A 279 -14.15 9.77 37.75
CA ALA A 279 -14.41 9.21 39.07
C ALA A 279 -14.18 10.20 40.23
N LEU A 280 -13.43 11.29 40.00
CA LEU A 280 -13.10 12.28 41.04
C LEU A 280 -13.97 13.54 40.99
N SER A 281 -14.74 13.76 39.92
CA SER A 281 -15.63 14.92 39.77
C SER A 281 -17.01 14.74 40.41
N LYS A 282 -17.36 13.54 40.91
CA LYS A 282 -18.71 13.22 41.40
C LYS A 282 -18.93 13.33 42.91
N ASN A 283 -17.94 13.67 43.73
CA ASN A 283 -18.09 13.65 45.20
C ASN A 283 -17.33 14.74 45.96
N ILE A 284 -17.33 16.00 45.50
CA ILE A 284 -16.97 17.13 46.37
C ILE A 284 -17.98 18.27 46.18
N VAL A 285 -19.01 18.22 47.02
CA VAL A 285 -19.82 19.38 47.40
C VAL A 285 -19.02 20.16 48.43
N GLY A 286 -18.81 21.45 48.17
CA GLY A 286 -18.58 22.43 49.24
C GLY A 286 -17.29 23.26 49.15
N ILE A 287 -17.53 24.58 49.14
CA ILE A 287 -16.70 25.70 49.59
C ILE A 287 -15.65 26.25 48.62
N ALA A 288 -16.01 27.42 48.07
CA ALA A 288 -15.19 28.36 47.36
C ALA A 288 -14.24 29.15 48.30
N THR A 289 -13.10 29.60 47.76
CA THR A 289 -12.33 30.86 47.99
C THR A 289 -10.85 30.55 47.75
N SER A 290 -10.30 30.87 46.57
CA SER A 290 -9.67 32.15 46.14
C SER A 290 -8.16 32.18 46.37
N VAL A 291 -7.47 32.98 45.52
CA VAL A 291 -6.04 33.38 45.56
C VAL A 291 -5.14 32.44 44.75
N ALA A 292 -4.90 32.75 43.47
CA ALA A 292 -3.92 33.70 42.91
C ALA A 292 -2.52 33.09 42.74
N ALA A 293 -2.04 33.23 41.51
CA ALA A 293 -0.69 33.57 41.06
C ALA A 293 0.55 33.18 41.89
N ILE A 294 1.61 32.92 41.12
CA ILE A 294 3.05 33.06 41.41
C ILE A 294 3.76 31.70 41.48
N GLY A 295 4.81 31.61 40.67
CA GLY A 295 5.72 30.49 40.60
C GLY A 295 6.66 30.39 41.79
N GLY A 296 7.54 29.39 41.70
CA GLY A 296 8.64 29.20 42.64
C GLY A 296 8.45 27.96 43.50
N ALA A 297 9.33 27.00 43.23
CA ALA A 297 9.92 26.01 44.12
C ALA A 297 9.41 25.91 45.58
N ILE A 298 9.25 24.68 46.08
CA ILE A 298 10.14 24.08 47.08
C ILE A 298 9.65 22.66 47.47
N THR A 299 10.63 21.76 47.44
CA THR A 299 10.78 20.42 48.01
C THR A 299 10.18 20.15 49.41
N THR A 300 9.78 18.90 49.68
CA THR A 300 10.19 18.04 50.84
C THR A 300 9.61 16.62 50.66
N ILE A 301 10.39 15.53 50.42
CA ILE A 301 11.03 14.60 51.41
C ILE A 301 9.96 13.85 52.25
N THR A 302 9.81 12.52 52.37
CA THR A 302 10.61 11.28 52.10
C THR A 302 9.74 10.06 52.48
N LEU A 303 10.00 8.85 51.92
CA LEU A 303 10.24 7.64 52.73
C LEU A 303 10.81 6.46 51.90
N ILE A 304 11.81 5.82 52.50
CA ILE A 304 12.78 4.85 51.98
C ILE A 304 12.38 3.42 52.38
N ILE A 305 12.54 2.41 51.50
CA ILE A 305 12.94 1.05 51.90
C ILE A 305 13.99 0.45 50.92
N LYS A 306 15.16 0.16 51.50
CA LYS A 306 16.31 -0.74 51.19
C LYS A 306 15.98 -1.96 50.29
N ARG A 307 16.89 -2.65 49.56
CA ARG A 307 18.35 -2.94 49.67
C ARG A 307 18.73 -3.67 48.35
N THR A 308 19.86 -3.45 47.68
CA THR A 308 21.16 -4.12 47.93
C THR A 308 22.18 -3.65 46.89
N LYS A 309 23.45 -3.53 47.29
CA LYS A 309 24.63 -3.38 46.42
C LYS A 309 25.35 -4.73 46.35
N HIS A 310 26.02 -5.05 45.24
CA HIS A 310 27.42 -5.51 45.24
C HIS A 310 28.03 -5.45 43.83
N ALA A 311 29.35 -5.30 43.82
CA ALA A 311 30.20 -4.82 42.74
C ALA A 311 30.89 -5.93 41.92
N VAL A 312 31.42 -5.49 40.78
CA VAL A 312 32.30 -6.12 39.78
C VAL A 312 33.47 -6.95 40.35
N LYS A 313 33.76 -8.12 39.74
CA LYS A 313 35.14 -8.64 39.52
C LYS A 313 35.24 -9.66 38.37
N LYS A 314 36.36 -9.57 37.64
CA LYS A 314 36.85 -10.17 36.38
C LYS A 314 37.56 -11.55 36.57
N THR A 315 37.61 -12.42 35.54
CA THR A 315 38.81 -13.10 34.91
C THR A 315 38.54 -14.50 34.28
N ILE A 316 38.58 -14.58 32.93
CA ILE A 316 39.34 -15.45 31.96
C ILE A 316 39.36 -17.01 32.04
N GLU A 317 38.75 -17.66 31.00
CA GLU A 317 39.11 -18.78 30.06
C GLU A 317 39.67 -20.18 30.52
N PRO A 318 39.79 -21.23 29.63
CA PRO A 318 39.14 -21.60 28.33
C PRO A 318 38.77 -23.13 28.19
N LEU A 319 38.45 -23.58 26.95
CA LEU A 319 38.46 -24.96 26.36
C LEU A 319 37.17 -25.79 26.54
N LEU A 320 36.55 -26.46 25.55
CA LEU A 320 37.00 -27.10 24.29
C LEU A 320 35.78 -27.46 23.40
N ASP A 321 36.01 -27.45 22.07
CA ASP A 321 35.55 -28.39 21.02
C ASP A 321 34.03 -28.67 20.83
N SER A 322 33.41 -28.54 19.65
CA SER A 322 33.78 -29.24 18.40
C SER A 322 33.26 -28.58 17.11
N LYS A 323 34.23 -28.24 16.24
CA LYS A 323 34.39 -28.54 14.79
C LYS A 323 33.19 -28.85 13.86
N GLU A 324 33.13 -28.04 12.76
CA GLU A 324 32.91 -28.29 11.30
C GLU A 324 31.86 -29.33 10.84
N THR A 325 31.14 -29.16 9.71
CA THR A 325 31.71 -29.21 8.34
C THR A 325 30.69 -28.75 7.28
N ASN A 326 31.21 -28.02 6.28
CA ASN A 326 30.62 -27.84 4.94
C ASN A 326 30.51 -29.19 4.19
N THR A 327 29.80 -29.23 3.06
CA THR A 327 30.27 -29.74 1.73
C THR A 327 29.08 -29.87 0.77
N GLU A 328 29.03 -29.01 -0.26
CA GLU A 328 28.55 -29.40 -1.60
C GLU A 328 29.64 -30.22 -2.30
N PRO A 329 29.28 -31.09 -3.25
CA PRO A 329 29.92 -30.95 -4.55
C PRO A 329 28.96 -31.12 -5.74
N GLU A 330 29.32 -30.40 -6.79
CA GLU A 330 28.79 -30.42 -8.16
C GLU A 330 29.04 -31.76 -8.89
N GLY A 331 28.30 -31.99 -9.99
CA GLY A 331 28.61 -33.03 -10.98
C GLY A 331 27.51 -33.22 -12.04
N GLU A 332 27.79 -32.79 -13.27
CA GLU A 332 26.93 -32.81 -14.47
C GLU A 332 26.86 -34.17 -15.21
N ILE A 333 25.95 -34.23 -16.21
CA ILE A 333 26.00 -34.89 -17.55
C ILE A 333 24.98 -36.04 -17.86
N SER A 334 23.93 -35.64 -18.61
CA SER A 334 23.43 -36.16 -19.92
C SER A 334 22.37 -37.29 -20.09
N ALA A 335 21.40 -36.92 -20.95
CA ALA A 335 20.70 -37.62 -22.02
C ALA A 335 19.62 -38.71 -21.77
N ASN A 336 18.38 -38.28 -22.04
CA ASN A 336 17.31 -38.92 -22.84
C ASN A 336 17.07 -40.43 -22.71
N THR A 337 15.89 -40.81 -22.22
CA THR A 337 14.94 -41.70 -22.93
C THR A 337 13.53 -41.48 -22.37
N ALA A 338 12.58 -41.33 -23.29
CA ALA A 338 11.16 -41.10 -23.03
C ALA A 338 10.47 -42.25 -22.29
N GLN A 339 9.53 -41.92 -21.41
CA GLN A 339 8.11 -42.36 -21.45
C GLN A 339 7.35 -41.73 -20.26
N SER A 340 6.10 -41.43 -20.53
CA SER A 340 5.15 -40.65 -19.72
C SER A 340 4.94 -41.18 -18.30
N GLU A 341 5.37 -40.40 -17.31
CA GLU A 341 4.67 -40.29 -16.03
C GLU A 341 4.72 -38.83 -15.61
N GLN A 342 3.56 -38.27 -15.31
CA GLN A 342 3.29 -36.89 -14.90
C GLN A 342 4.47 -36.27 -14.13
N GLU A 343 5.17 -35.31 -14.75
CA GLU A 343 6.37 -34.68 -14.20
C GLU A 343 6.02 -33.87 -12.94
N MET A 344 6.05 -34.58 -11.81
CA MET A 344 5.78 -34.01 -10.50
C MET A 344 7.05 -33.29 -10.03
N ARG A 345 6.91 -32.02 -9.61
CA ARG A 345 8.04 -31.25 -9.08
C ARG A 345 8.65 -31.92 -7.86
N GLU A 346 9.94 -31.69 -7.60
CA GLU A 346 10.62 -32.25 -6.43
C GLU A 346 9.93 -31.89 -5.10
N ASP A 347 9.38 -30.68 -4.99
CA ASP A 347 8.62 -30.26 -3.81
C ASP A 347 7.28 -31.00 -3.68
N ASP A 348 6.63 -31.31 -4.80
CA ASP A 348 5.36 -32.02 -4.86
C ASP A 348 5.56 -33.50 -4.47
N LYS A 349 6.67 -34.12 -4.90
CA LYS A 349 7.10 -35.46 -4.48
C LYS A 349 7.25 -35.56 -2.97
N LYS A 350 7.90 -34.57 -2.36
CA LYS A 350 8.09 -34.51 -0.90
C LYS A 350 6.75 -34.36 -0.16
N LEU A 351 5.82 -33.59 -0.70
CA LEU A 351 4.49 -33.40 -0.11
C LEU A 351 3.67 -34.69 -0.15
N VAL A 352 3.65 -35.37 -1.29
CA VAL A 352 2.99 -36.68 -1.44
C VAL A 352 3.62 -37.73 -0.52
N ALA A 353 4.95 -37.81 -0.46
CA ALA A 353 5.65 -38.73 0.45
C ALA A 353 5.28 -38.48 1.93
N PHE A 354 5.16 -37.22 2.33
CA PHE A 354 4.72 -36.86 3.68
C PHE A 354 3.26 -37.23 3.95
N LEU A 355 2.37 -37.08 2.97
CA LEU A 355 0.98 -37.53 3.09
C LEU A 355 0.90 -39.05 3.27
N VAL A 356 1.71 -39.83 2.53
CA VAL A 356 1.80 -41.28 2.70
C VAL A 356 2.30 -41.64 4.10
N GLN A 357 3.33 -40.95 4.60
CA GLN A 357 3.87 -41.18 5.94
C GLN A 357 2.86 -40.91 7.07
N ASN A 358 1.93 -39.97 6.88
CA ASN A 358 0.89 -39.62 7.85
C ASN A 358 -0.45 -40.36 7.63
N GLY A 359 -0.42 -41.51 6.94
CA GLY A 359 -1.61 -42.35 6.76
C GLY A 359 -2.57 -41.85 5.68
N GLY A 360 -2.07 -41.10 4.70
CA GLY A 360 -2.82 -40.66 3.52
C GLY A 360 -3.54 -39.33 3.66
N GLN A 361 -3.40 -38.63 4.78
CA GLN A 361 -4.06 -37.34 5.02
C GLN A 361 -3.26 -36.43 5.95
N ALA A 362 -3.33 -35.11 5.74
CA ALA A 362 -2.74 -34.11 6.64
C ALA A 362 -3.47 -32.76 6.53
N PHE A 363 -3.43 -31.96 7.59
CA PHE A 363 -3.90 -30.57 7.50
C PHE A 363 -2.87 -29.70 6.77
N GLU A 364 -3.35 -28.72 6.00
CA GLU A 364 -2.48 -27.74 5.32
C GLU A 364 -1.55 -27.01 6.30
N LYS A 365 -2.04 -26.73 7.52
CA LYS A 365 -1.25 -26.12 8.60
C LYS A 365 -0.05 -26.98 9.01
N ASP A 366 -0.20 -28.31 9.01
CA ASP A 366 0.87 -29.23 9.41
C ASP A 366 1.88 -29.41 8.28
N LEU A 367 1.41 -29.45 7.03
CA LEU A 367 2.28 -29.35 5.86
C LEU A 367 3.12 -28.07 5.91
N ARG A 368 2.50 -26.93 6.21
CA ARG A 368 3.19 -25.63 6.31
C ARG A 368 4.29 -25.65 7.37
N LYS A 369 4.01 -26.23 8.54
CA LYS A 369 5.00 -26.37 9.62
C LYS A 369 6.16 -27.27 9.23
N LYS A 370 5.89 -28.38 8.53
CA LYS A 370 6.92 -29.35 8.13
C LYS A 370 7.88 -28.80 7.07
N PHE A 371 7.34 -28.08 6.09
CA PHE A 371 8.12 -27.58 4.94
C PHE A 371 8.59 -26.13 5.11
N LEU A 372 8.19 -25.45 6.20
CA LEU A 372 8.50 -24.04 6.47
C LEU A 372 8.15 -23.09 5.31
N LEU A 373 7.15 -23.45 4.51
CA LEU A 373 6.70 -22.68 3.36
C LEU A 373 5.64 -21.63 3.76
N PRO A 374 5.55 -20.48 3.08
CA PRO A 374 4.44 -19.55 3.24
C PRO A 374 3.08 -20.16 2.90
N ARG A 375 1.99 -19.62 3.46
CA ARG A 375 0.62 -20.13 3.25
C ARG A 375 0.22 -20.16 1.77
N THR A 376 0.51 -19.09 1.04
CA THR A 376 0.17 -18.97 -0.39
C THR A 376 0.96 -19.98 -1.24
N THR A 377 2.24 -20.18 -0.94
CA THR A 377 3.10 -21.17 -1.64
C THR A 377 2.62 -22.59 -1.39
N MET A 378 2.32 -22.95 -0.13
CA MET A 378 1.76 -24.25 0.22
C MET A 378 0.41 -24.48 -0.46
N TRP A 379 -0.48 -23.48 -0.43
CA TRP A 379 -1.78 -23.56 -1.08
C TRP A 379 -1.67 -23.77 -2.59
N ARG A 380 -0.73 -23.10 -3.27
CA ARG A 380 -0.47 -23.33 -4.70
C ARG A 380 0.02 -24.75 -4.99
N ALA A 381 0.88 -25.31 -4.15
CA ALA A 381 1.36 -26.69 -4.28
C ALA A 381 0.21 -27.70 -4.10
N VAL A 382 -0.61 -27.50 -3.06
CA VAL A 382 -1.81 -28.32 -2.80
C VAL A 382 -2.81 -28.19 -3.95
N LYS A 383 -3.13 -26.98 -4.43
CA LYS A 383 -4.05 -26.81 -5.57
C LYS A 383 -3.49 -27.38 -6.88
N ARG A 384 -2.18 -27.38 -7.07
CA ARG A 384 -1.54 -28.03 -8.22
C ARG A 384 -1.70 -29.55 -8.17
N LEU A 385 -1.45 -30.17 -7.02
CA LEU A 385 -1.64 -31.60 -6.81
C LEU A 385 -3.12 -32.03 -6.93
N GLU A 386 -4.05 -31.17 -6.52
CA GLU A 386 -5.50 -31.37 -6.72
C GLU A 386 -5.86 -31.37 -8.21
N ARG A 387 -5.37 -30.39 -8.98
CA ARG A 387 -5.56 -30.34 -10.44
C ARG A 387 -4.97 -31.55 -11.17
N GLN A 388 -3.87 -32.08 -10.64
CA GLN A 388 -3.22 -33.30 -11.14
C GLN A 388 -3.96 -34.59 -10.74
N GLY A 389 -5.03 -34.48 -9.93
CA GLY A 389 -5.84 -35.62 -9.50
C GLY A 389 -5.17 -36.51 -8.46
N ILE A 390 -4.12 -36.03 -7.79
CA ILE A 390 -3.32 -36.81 -6.83
C ILE A 390 -3.90 -36.70 -5.42
N ILE A 391 -4.51 -35.55 -5.10
CA ILE A 391 -5.09 -35.27 -3.77
C ILE A 391 -6.49 -34.65 -3.89
N ASP A 392 -7.29 -34.81 -2.84
CA ASP A 392 -8.57 -34.14 -2.65
C ASP A 392 -8.49 -33.22 -1.41
N ILE A 393 -9.17 -32.07 -1.46
CA ILE A 393 -9.20 -31.08 -0.38
C ILE A 393 -10.60 -31.04 0.23
N GLU A 394 -10.70 -31.29 1.53
CA GLU A 394 -11.94 -31.16 2.30
C GLU A 394 -11.79 -30.09 3.38
N LYS A 395 -12.86 -29.37 3.68
CA LYS A 395 -12.87 -28.39 4.78
C LYS A 395 -13.34 -29.08 6.07
N LYS A 396 -12.45 -29.20 7.05
CA LYS A 396 -12.73 -29.77 8.37
C LYS A 396 -12.29 -28.81 9.47
N ASP A 397 -13.19 -28.47 10.39
CA ASP A 397 -12.91 -27.59 11.55
C ASP A 397 -12.24 -26.25 11.16
N PHE A 398 -12.79 -25.59 10.14
CA PHE A 398 -12.27 -24.34 9.55
C PHE A 398 -10.86 -24.42 8.94
N GLN A 399 -10.33 -25.63 8.75
CA GLN A 399 -9.03 -25.88 8.14
C GLN A 399 -9.17 -26.78 6.91
N ASN A 400 -8.21 -26.67 5.99
CA ASN A 400 -8.16 -27.52 4.81
C ASN A 400 -7.45 -28.83 5.17
N LEU A 401 -8.17 -29.94 5.07
CA LEU A 401 -7.68 -31.29 5.20
C LEU A 401 -7.36 -31.82 3.79
N VAL A 402 -6.10 -32.19 3.58
CA VAL A 402 -5.61 -32.73 2.31
C VAL A 402 -5.57 -34.24 2.42
N LYS A 403 -6.20 -34.96 1.49
CA LYS A 403 -6.24 -36.42 1.41
C LYS A 403 -5.64 -36.92 0.11
N LEU A 404 -4.90 -38.01 0.14
CA LEU A 404 -4.44 -38.68 -1.09
C LEU A 404 -5.61 -39.39 -1.76
N LYS A 405 -5.76 -39.19 -3.07
CA LYS A 405 -6.74 -39.90 -3.87
C LYS A 405 -6.25 -41.33 -4.09
N LYS A 406 -7.02 -42.31 -3.63
CA LYS A 406 -6.70 -43.72 -3.85
C LYS A 406 -6.82 -44.01 -5.35
N ARG A 407 -5.73 -44.43 -6.01
CA ARG A 407 -5.83 -44.97 -7.37
C ARG A 407 -6.62 -46.28 -7.26
N GLU A 408 -7.81 -46.30 -7.86
CA GLU A 408 -8.54 -47.54 -8.05
C GLU A 408 -7.72 -48.41 -9.01
N SER A 409 -7.24 -49.55 -8.52
CA SER A 409 -6.68 -50.59 -9.37
C SER A 409 -7.82 -51.16 -10.22
N ILE A 410 -7.78 -50.92 -11.53
CA ILE A 410 -8.58 -51.67 -12.51
C ILE A 410 -8.06 -53.10 -12.57
#